data_AF-A0A9W7WMG4-F1
#
_entry.id   AF-A0A9W7WMG4-F1
#
_cell.length_a   1.000
_cell.length_b   1.000
_cell.length_c   1.000
_cell.angle_alpha   90.00
_cell.angle_beta   90.00
_cell.angle_gamma   90.00
#
_symmetry.space_group_name_H-M   'P 1'
#
loop_
_entity.id
_entity.type
_entity.pdbx_description
1 polymer ?
#
loop_
_entity_poly.entity_id
_entity_poly.type
_entity_poly.pdbx_seq_one_letter_code
_entity_poly.pdbx_strand_id
1 'polypeptide(L)'
;MAFGLNLGLSFMTRKFSRKCFMCFERHNVVQVKPFLSGLRSFASDQDDSKRDSRSSDASVTPAFTSPSFSHRASLFGRRRPLSPLERVSQLLPEDTLSQEVWDLRDTRNSEVGRLERNTENDVKQNCQNERLEKEEAASHEQATAHACVSGEKPISFGETLLAEYRRNRRMEFRKMFQLKEGLKIHSNWGLIAHEDIEGRPTGRILHTSMGIPILIRRPSLEEFTLFMKRGPAIAYPKDASAMLTMMDVTEGDCVLDSGSGSGAMSLFLSRAVGCKGSVLSMEIREDHHRRAVLNYQRWRSSWSIRQGEKWPDNVHFYHGDLISAGSLLSGRGFNSVALDMINPHLALPAVVPHLHSGSVCAVYQANITQVIDLMEGLRCSALPLVCERIIEVQYRDWLVSPSLKKDGTFNRRKAPCGDDDESEPSEDTEDLTPFGDVPYIARPHPEQTSHTAFLVKLRKILK
;
A
#
# COMPACT_ATOMS: atom_id res chain seq x y z
N MET A 1 -76.48 -6.62 23.40
CA MET A 1 -75.88 -7.95 23.62
C MET A 1 -74.36 -7.74 23.63
N ALA A 2 -73.71 -7.60 24.78
CA ALA A 2 -73.40 -8.65 25.76
C ALA A 2 -72.04 -9.33 25.45
N PHE A 3 -71.02 -8.90 26.21
CA PHE A 3 -69.87 -9.65 26.77
C PHE A 3 -68.79 -10.22 25.83
N GLY A 4 -67.48 -10.21 26.14
CA GLY A 4 -66.68 -9.77 27.31
C GLY A 4 -65.19 -9.63 26.88
N LEU A 5 -64.35 -8.77 27.47
CA LEU A 5 -63.72 -8.88 28.81
C LEU A 5 -62.97 -10.22 28.97
N ASN A 6 -61.72 -10.34 29.41
CA ASN A 6 -60.74 -9.40 29.97
C ASN A 6 -59.45 -10.19 30.34
N LEU A 7 -58.34 -9.49 30.62
CA LEU A 7 -57.24 -9.84 31.55
C LEU A 7 -56.39 -11.10 31.27
N GLY A 8 -55.07 -11.12 31.44
CA GLY A 8 -54.16 -10.16 32.05
C GLY A 8 -52.96 -10.88 32.71
N LEU A 9 -51.91 -10.09 32.94
CA LEU A 9 -50.78 -10.29 33.88
C LEU A 9 -49.71 -11.34 33.50
N SER A 10 -48.45 -10.96 33.28
CA SER A 10 -47.44 -10.35 34.18
C SER A 10 -46.50 -11.43 34.71
N PHE A 11 -45.18 -11.30 34.50
CA PHE A 11 -44.19 -11.54 35.55
C PHE A 11 -42.83 -10.92 35.18
N MET A 12 -42.37 -10.01 36.04
CA MET A 12 -40.99 -9.53 36.15
C MET A 12 -40.06 -10.65 36.65
N THR A 13 -38.76 -10.63 36.32
CA THR A 13 -37.66 -10.20 37.23
C THR A 13 -36.23 -10.60 36.80
N ARG A 14 -35.33 -9.60 36.85
CA ARG A 14 -33.95 -9.54 37.42
C ARG A 14 -32.81 -10.49 37.00
N LYS A 15 -31.76 -9.84 36.47
CA LYS A 15 -30.30 -9.85 36.82
C LYS A 15 -29.62 -11.18 37.19
N PHE A 16 -28.56 -11.53 36.44
CA PHE A 16 -27.27 -11.95 37.00
C PHE A 16 -26.09 -11.53 36.11
N SER A 17 -24.93 -11.30 36.73
CA SER A 17 -23.75 -10.62 36.20
C SER A 17 -22.53 -11.54 35.98
N ARG A 18 -21.56 -11.04 35.20
CA ARG A 18 -20.10 -11.25 35.26
C ARG A 18 -19.48 -12.59 34.82
N LYS A 19 -18.66 -12.52 33.75
CA LYS A 19 -17.20 -12.82 33.66
C LYS A 19 -16.79 -12.66 32.18
N CYS A 20 -16.08 -11.60 31.77
CA CYS A 20 -14.62 -11.42 31.80
C CYS A 20 -13.86 -12.51 31.02
N PHE A 21 -13.34 -12.19 29.83
CA PHE A 21 -11.94 -12.49 29.47
C PHE A 21 -11.47 -11.63 28.28
N MET A 22 -10.25 -11.13 28.44
CA MET A 22 -9.49 -10.28 27.54
C MET A 22 -9.18 -10.98 26.21
N CYS A 23 -9.14 -10.23 25.11
CA CYS A 23 -8.28 -10.58 23.98
C CYS A 23 -7.71 -9.33 23.30
N PHE A 24 -6.38 -9.30 23.33
CA PHE A 24 -5.44 -8.35 22.79
C PHE A 24 -5.76 -7.86 21.37
N GLU A 25 -5.63 -6.54 21.18
CA GLU A 25 -5.41 -5.94 19.87
C GLU A 25 -4.12 -6.52 19.25
N ARG A 26 -4.27 -7.33 18.21
CA ARG A 26 -3.14 -7.74 17.37
C ARG A 26 -2.65 -6.54 16.57
N HIS A 27 -1.47 -6.05 16.94
CA HIS A 27 -0.71 -5.07 16.17
C HIS A 27 -0.40 -5.61 14.77
N ASN A 28 -0.90 -4.91 13.75
CA ASN A 28 -0.52 -5.17 12.36
C ASN A 28 0.89 -4.65 12.10
N VAL A 29 1.87 -5.55 12.18
CA VAL A 29 3.15 -5.42 11.48
C VAL A 29 2.93 -6.02 10.10
N VAL A 30 2.90 -5.18 9.07
CA VAL A 30 3.00 -5.68 7.69
C VAL A 30 4.45 -6.09 7.48
N GLN A 31 4.74 -7.37 7.67
CA GLN A 31 5.93 -7.98 7.10
C GLN A 31 5.71 -8.09 5.59
N VAL A 32 6.51 -7.35 4.83
CA VAL A 32 6.67 -7.61 3.40
C VAL A 32 7.35 -8.99 3.27
N LYS A 33 6.58 -10.02 2.92
CA LYS A 33 7.12 -11.31 2.48
C LYS A 33 7.15 -11.34 0.95
N PRO A 34 8.26 -11.74 0.32
CA PRO A 34 8.29 -11.96 -1.12
C PRO A 34 7.47 -13.22 -1.46
N PHE A 35 6.55 -13.08 -2.41
CA PHE A 35 5.75 -14.15 -2.97
C PHE A 35 6.62 -14.91 -3.98
N LEU A 36 6.91 -16.19 -3.72
CA LEU A 36 7.54 -17.11 -4.68
C LEU A 36 6.44 -17.95 -5.35
N SER A 37 6.05 -17.56 -6.56
CA SER A 37 5.48 -18.46 -7.57
C SER A 37 6.64 -18.89 -8.48
N GLY A 38 6.84 -20.13 -8.89
CA GLY A 38 6.18 -21.42 -8.74
C GLY A 38 6.93 -22.40 -9.64
N LEU A 39 6.71 -23.70 -9.49
CA LEU A 39 6.98 -24.71 -10.53
C LEU A 39 6.19 -25.97 -10.14
N ARG A 40 5.03 -26.15 -10.77
CA ARG A 40 4.35 -27.45 -10.86
C ARG A 40 4.57 -27.95 -12.28
N SER A 41 5.21 -29.11 -12.41
CA SER A 41 5.17 -29.91 -13.63
C SER A 41 4.04 -30.92 -13.54
N PHE A 42 3.33 -31.09 -14.66
CA PHE A 42 2.27 -32.05 -14.88
C PHE A 42 2.81 -33.48 -15.04
N ALA A 43 2.04 -34.47 -14.59
CA ALA A 43 1.84 -35.73 -15.30
C ALA A 43 0.48 -36.32 -14.88
N SER A 44 -0.28 -36.73 -15.90
CA SER A 44 -1.56 -37.42 -15.88
C SER A 44 -1.36 -38.92 -15.66
N ASP A 45 -2.29 -39.59 -14.97
CA ASP A 45 -2.96 -40.77 -15.54
C ASP A 45 -4.23 -41.14 -14.77
N GLN A 46 -5.20 -41.62 -15.55
CA GLN A 46 -6.50 -42.16 -15.18
C GLN A 46 -6.31 -43.51 -14.44
N ASP A 47 -7.18 -43.88 -13.50
CA ASP A 47 -8.31 -44.77 -13.79
C ASP A 47 -9.13 -45.14 -12.53
N ASP A 48 -10.36 -45.57 -12.80
CA ASP A 48 -11.45 -45.97 -11.91
C ASP A 48 -11.11 -46.93 -10.76
N SER A 49 -11.78 -46.76 -9.60
CA SER A 49 -12.83 -47.70 -9.12
C SER A 49 -13.18 -47.61 -7.61
N LYS A 50 -14.50 -47.54 -7.38
CA LYS A 50 -15.34 -48.17 -6.33
C LYS A 50 -15.02 -48.03 -4.82
N ARG A 51 -16.01 -47.43 -4.13
CA ARG A 51 -16.77 -47.90 -2.92
C ARG A 51 -16.32 -49.26 -2.33
N ASP A 52 -16.22 -49.48 -1.01
CA ASP A 52 -17.27 -49.33 0.01
C ASP A 52 -16.75 -49.60 1.46
N SER A 53 -17.51 -49.13 2.46
CA SER A 53 -17.81 -49.76 3.77
C SER A 53 -16.81 -49.76 4.97
N ARG A 54 -17.30 -49.08 6.03
CA ARG A 54 -17.55 -49.52 7.43
C ARG A 54 -16.41 -49.93 8.39
N SER A 55 -16.38 -49.13 9.47
CA SER A 55 -16.45 -49.47 10.91
C SER A 55 -15.25 -50.03 11.70
N SER A 56 -15.07 -49.33 12.84
CA SER A 56 -14.81 -49.79 14.22
C SER A 56 -13.40 -50.15 14.71
N ASP A 57 -13.11 -49.49 15.82
CA ASP A 57 -12.42 -49.94 17.04
C ASP A 57 -10.90 -49.84 17.23
N ALA A 58 -10.56 -48.89 18.10
CA ALA A 58 -9.92 -49.09 19.40
C ALA A 58 -8.42 -49.48 19.48
N SER A 59 -7.65 -48.48 19.91
CA SER A 59 -6.65 -48.50 20.99
C SER A 59 -5.54 -49.56 20.98
N VAL A 60 -4.30 -49.11 20.77
CA VAL A 60 -3.12 -49.55 21.57
C VAL A 60 -2.10 -48.41 21.64
N THR A 61 -1.84 -47.89 22.84
CA THR A 61 -0.55 -47.28 23.22
C THR A 61 0.34 -48.35 23.84
N PRO A 62 1.66 -48.27 23.68
CA PRO A 62 2.45 -47.85 24.84
C PRO A 62 3.58 -46.86 24.52
N ALA A 63 4.00 -46.20 25.60
CA ALA A 63 5.04 -45.18 25.71
C ALA A 63 6.42 -45.62 25.19
N PHE A 64 7.31 -44.66 24.90
CA PHE A 64 8.65 -44.59 25.49
C PHE A 64 9.37 -43.26 25.14
N THR A 65 9.83 -42.59 26.19
CA THR A 65 11.04 -41.75 26.34
C THR A 65 11.30 -40.54 25.42
N SER A 66 11.13 -39.37 26.02
CA SER A 66 11.84 -38.13 25.71
C SER A 66 13.29 -38.14 26.25
N PRO A 67 14.28 -37.68 25.48
CA PRO A 67 15.45 -37.01 26.03
C PRO A 67 15.32 -35.49 25.90
N SER A 68 15.75 -34.83 26.96
CA SER A 68 15.91 -33.39 27.13
C SER A 68 16.88 -32.79 26.11
N PHE A 69 16.46 -31.70 25.44
CA PHE A 69 17.38 -30.85 24.69
C PHE A 69 17.78 -29.64 25.52
N SER A 70 19.10 -29.54 25.68
CA SER A 70 19.85 -28.51 26.37
C SER A 70 19.80 -27.16 25.66
N HIS A 71 19.94 -26.10 26.46
CA HIS A 71 20.21 -24.74 26.02
C HIS A 71 21.35 -24.67 25.00
N ARG A 72 21.06 -24.25 23.77
CA ARG A 72 22.03 -23.57 22.91
C ARG A 72 21.36 -22.43 22.16
N ALA A 73 21.89 -21.24 22.37
CA ALA A 73 21.47 -20.00 21.76
C ALA A 73 21.97 -19.88 20.29
N SER A 74 21.24 -19.05 19.54
CA SER A 74 21.74 -18.08 18.55
C SER A 74 22.01 -18.50 17.09
N LEU A 75 21.80 -17.51 16.22
CA LEU A 75 22.30 -17.30 14.85
C LEU A 75 21.47 -17.87 13.68
N PHE A 76 20.43 -17.14 13.26
CA PHE A 76 19.95 -17.17 11.87
C PHE A 76 20.07 -15.78 11.24
N GLY A 77 21.27 -15.48 10.73
CA GLY A 77 21.52 -14.38 9.80
C GLY A 77 20.91 -14.66 8.42
N ARG A 78 20.33 -13.63 7.80
CA ARG A 78 19.74 -13.68 6.44
C ARG A 78 20.80 -14.08 5.40
N ARG A 79 20.71 -15.28 4.83
CA ARG A 79 21.55 -15.68 3.69
C ARG A 79 20.90 -15.25 2.35
N ARG A 80 21.72 -14.74 1.43
CA ARG A 80 21.36 -14.42 0.04
C ARG A 80 20.92 -15.71 -0.70
N PRO A 81 19.98 -15.63 -1.67
CA PRO A 81 19.66 -16.77 -2.52
C PRO A 81 20.88 -17.22 -3.35
N LEU A 82 21.11 -18.53 -3.37
CA LEU A 82 22.21 -19.19 -4.06
C LEU A 82 22.04 -19.12 -5.58
N SER A 83 23.15 -18.94 -6.29
CA SER A 83 23.23 -19.06 -7.75
C SER A 83 22.87 -20.49 -8.21
N PRO A 84 22.53 -20.68 -9.50
CA PRO A 84 22.20 -22.01 -10.03
C PRO A 84 23.29 -23.06 -9.79
N LEU A 85 24.57 -22.70 -9.95
CA LEU A 85 25.71 -23.60 -9.70
C LEU A 85 25.86 -23.95 -8.21
N GLU A 86 25.63 -22.99 -7.32
CA GLU A 86 25.69 -23.22 -5.87
C GLU A 86 24.56 -24.13 -5.35
N ARG A 87 23.41 -24.13 -6.02
CA ARG A 87 22.32 -25.07 -5.69
C ARG A 87 22.68 -26.49 -6.09
N VAL A 88 23.33 -26.68 -7.24
CA VAL A 88 23.76 -28.00 -7.71
C VAL A 88 24.88 -28.55 -6.83
N SER A 89 25.84 -27.72 -6.41
CA SER A 89 26.95 -28.17 -5.57
C SER A 89 26.56 -28.58 -4.14
N GLN A 90 25.37 -28.19 -3.65
CA GLN A 90 24.83 -28.63 -2.36
C GLN A 90 24.09 -29.97 -2.42
N LEU A 91 23.79 -30.46 -3.63
CA LEU A 91 23.06 -31.71 -3.85
C LEU A 91 24.00 -32.91 -4.11
N LEU A 92 25.31 -32.66 -4.19
CA LEU A 92 26.33 -33.68 -4.43
C LEU A 92 26.96 -34.13 -3.10
N PRO A 93 27.20 -35.46 -2.89
CA PRO A 93 27.92 -35.97 -1.73
C PRO A 93 29.31 -35.34 -1.61
N GLU A 94 29.77 -35.05 -0.39
CA GLU A 94 31.03 -34.31 -0.14
C GLU A 94 32.26 -34.98 -0.79
N ASP A 95 32.22 -36.31 -0.93
CA ASP A 95 33.28 -37.13 -1.53
C ASP A 95 33.42 -36.96 -3.05
N THR A 96 32.51 -36.22 -3.69
CA THR A 96 32.49 -36.00 -5.16
C THR A 96 32.90 -34.58 -5.58
N LEU A 97 33.25 -33.71 -4.62
CA LEU A 97 33.59 -32.30 -4.89
C LEU A 97 35.10 -32.13 -5.10
N SER A 98 35.47 -31.36 -6.13
CA SER A 98 36.87 -31.01 -6.40
C SER A 98 37.44 -30.02 -5.37
N GLN A 99 38.77 -29.99 -5.24
CA GLN A 99 39.50 -29.12 -4.31
C GLN A 99 39.13 -27.62 -4.48
N GLU A 100 38.93 -27.18 -5.72
CA GLU A 100 38.55 -25.81 -6.06
C GLU A 100 37.19 -25.39 -5.48
N VAL A 101 36.25 -26.34 -5.31
CA VAL A 101 34.93 -26.09 -4.71
C VAL A 101 35.05 -25.97 -3.19
N TRP A 102 36.00 -26.66 -2.57
CA TRP A 102 36.31 -26.53 -1.15
C TRP A 102 36.90 -25.15 -0.83
N ASP A 103 37.85 -24.68 -1.65
CA ASP A 103 38.47 -23.36 -1.47
C ASP A 103 37.44 -22.21 -1.56
N LEU A 104 36.44 -22.33 -2.46
CA LEU A 104 35.33 -21.39 -2.56
C LEU A 104 34.41 -21.41 -1.33
N ARG A 105 34.24 -22.56 -0.68
CA ARG A 105 33.42 -22.69 0.54
C ARG A 105 34.11 -22.06 1.75
N ASP A 106 35.42 -22.19 1.88
CA ASP A 106 36.19 -21.63 3.00
C ASP A 106 36.40 -20.12 2.89
N THR A 107 36.61 -19.63 1.66
CA THR A 107 36.66 -18.18 1.38
C THR A 107 35.36 -17.49 1.81
N ARG A 108 34.21 -18.17 1.64
CA ARG A 108 32.88 -17.68 2.04
C ARG A 108 32.69 -17.55 3.55
N ASN A 109 33.18 -18.51 4.35
CA ASN A 109 33.06 -18.42 5.82
C ASN A 109 33.89 -17.25 6.38
N SER A 110 35.02 -16.95 5.73
CA SER A 110 35.88 -15.82 6.07
C SER A 110 35.24 -14.47 5.69
N GLU A 111 34.54 -14.39 4.55
CA GLU A 111 33.84 -13.19 4.11
C GLU A 111 32.57 -12.86 4.91
N VAL A 112 31.79 -13.87 5.32
CA VAL A 112 30.58 -13.66 6.14
C VAL A 112 30.96 -13.09 7.52
N GLY A 113 32.03 -13.59 8.14
CA GLY A 113 32.57 -13.02 9.39
C GLY A 113 33.21 -11.63 9.23
N ARG A 114 33.46 -11.17 8.00
CA ARG A 114 33.97 -9.82 7.69
C ARG A 114 32.83 -8.84 7.42
N LEU A 115 31.76 -9.29 6.76
CA LEU A 115 30.55 -8.48 6.53
C LEU A 115 29.81 -8.17 7.84
N GLU A 116 29.69 -9.13 8.76
CA GLU A 116 28.99 -8.89 10.05
C GLU A 116 29.72 -7.85 10.91
N ARG A 117 31.05 -7.87 10.94
CA ARG A 117 31.89 -6.85 11.61
C ARG A 117 31.83 -5.47 10.94
N ASN A 118 31.67 -5.42 9.62
CA ASN A 118 31.54 -4.14 8.90
C ASN A 118 30.16 -3.49 9.14
N THR A 119 29.08 -4.27 9.30
CA THR A 119 27.76 -3.72 9.63
C THR A 119 27.67 -3.06 11.01
N GLU A 120 28.39 -3.58 12.02
CA GLU A 120 28.44 -2.93 13.35
C GLU A 120 29.30 -1.67 13.35
N ASN A 121 30.36 -1.63 12.53
CA ASN A 121 31.21 -0.46 12.38
C ASN A 121 30.54 0.65 11.57
N ASP A 122 29.81 0.33 10.49
CA ASP A 122 29.05 1.30 9.69
C ASP A 122 27.96 2.03 10.50
N VAL A 123 27.31 1.33 11.44
CA VAL A 123 26.31 1.94 12.34
C VAL A 123 26.98 2.90 13.33
N LYS A 124 28.19 2.58 13.82
CA LYS A 124 28.94 3.47 14.72
C LYS A 124 29.54 4.67 14.00
N GLN A 125 30.00 4.50 12.76
CA GLN A 125 30.64 5.54 11.96
C GLN A 125 29.60 6.55 11.40
N ASN A 126 28.41 6.09 10.97
CA ASN A 126 27.32 7.00 10.61
C ASN A 126 26.78 7.77 11.84
N CYS A 127 26.65 7.11 13.00
CA CYS A 127 26.28 7.81 14.23
C CYS A 127 27.33 8.83 14.70
N GLN A 128 28.60 8.72 14.27
CA GLN A 128 29.65 9.70 14.55
C GLN A 128 29.66 10.84 13.53
N ASN A 129 29.46 10.55 12.24
CA ASN A 129 29.35 11.58 11.20
C ASN A 129 28.10 12.47 11.41
N GLU A 130 26.96 11.90 11.79
CA GLU A 130 25.76 12.69 12.17
C GLU A 130 25.93 13.44 13.50
N ARG A 131 26.91 13.07 14.34
CA ARG A 131 27.23 13.78 15.60
C ARG A 131 28.16 14.96 15.36
N LEU A 132 29.06 14.87 14.38
CA LEU A 132 29.94 15.95 13.95
C LEU A 132 29.17 17.05 13.20
N GLU A 133 28.18 16.67 12.37
CA GLU A 133 27.23 17.64 11.79
C GLU A 133 26.34 18.32 12.85
N LYS A 134 26.10 17.67 14.00
CA LYS A 134 25.36 18.27 15.13
C LYS A 134 26.18 19.31 15.91
N GLU A 135 27.50 19.26 15.90
CA GLU A 135 28.33 20.25 16.62
C GLU A 135 28.50 21.56 15.83
N GLU A 136 28.49 21.52 14.49
CA GLU A 136 28.44 22.73 13.66
C GLU A 136 27.01 23.31 13.54
N ALA A 137 25.97 22.47 13.58
CA ALA A 137 24.58 22.94 13.58
C ALA A 137 24.12 23.49 14.95
N ALA A 138 24.65 22.98 16.07
CA ALA A 138 24.29 23.44 17.42
C ALA A 138 24.79 24.86 17.73
N SER A 139 25.83 25.36 17.06
CA SER A 139 26.27 26.76 17.18
C SER A 139 25.40 27.75 16.38
N HIS A 140 24.48 27.26 15.53
CA HIS A 140 23.58 28.08 14.73
C HIS A 140 22.08 27.95 15.11
N GLU A 141 21.74 27.25 16.19
CA GLU A 141 20.38 27.25 16.76
C GLU A 141 20.19 28.43 17.74
N GLN A 142 20.50 29.66 17.31
CA GLN A 142 19.95 30.87 17.92
C GLN A 142 18.74 31.31 17.09
N ALA A 143 17.55 30.95 17.60
CA ALA A 143 16.28 31.64 17.38
C ALA A 143 15.97 32.08 15.93
N THR A 144 16.11 31.19 14.94
CA THR A 144 15.33 31.36 13.70
C THR A 144 13.91 30.88 13.99
N ALA A 145 13.01 31.81 14.29
CA ALA A 145 11.58 31.53 14.24
C ALA A 145 11.29 30.88 12.90
N HIS A 146 10.99 29.57 12.90
CA HIS A 146 10.58 28.89 11.68
C HIS A 146 9.37 29.65 11.15
N ALA A 147 9.55 30.34 10.02
CA ALA A 147 8.45 31.02 9.35
C ALA A 147 7.48 29.93 8.90
N CYS A 148 6.47 29.63 9.73
CA CYS A 148 5.34 28.82 9.28
C CYS A 148 4.72 29.55 8.10
N VAL A 149 4.66 28.88 6.97
CA VAL A 149 3.92 29.38 5.81
C VAL A 149 2.48 29.60 6.25
N SER A 150 1.88 30.72 5.84
CA SER A 150 0.52 31.08 6.22
C SER A 150 -0.45 29.91 5.98
N GLY A 151 -1.08 29.41 7.05
CA GLY A 151 -2.02 28.28 7.01
C GLY A 151 -1.48 26.94 7.54
N GLU A 152 -0.18 26.82 7.83
CA GLU A 152 0.34 25.57 8.43
C GLU A 152 -0.01 25.44 9.91
N LYS A 153 -0.86 24.46 10.21
CA LYS A 153 -1.20 24.10 11.59
C LYS A 153 -0.21 23.09 12.17
N PRO A 154 0.23 23.26 13.43
CA PRO A 154 0.92 22.21 14.17
C PRO A 154 0.14 20.90 14.16
N ILE A 155 0.84 19.79 14.33
CA ILE A 155 0.22 18.48 14.44
C ILE A 155 -0.57 18.40 15.75
N SER A 156 -1.82 17.95 15.67
CA SER A 156 -2.67 17.74 16.84
C SER A 156 -3.14 16.29 16.99
N PHE A 157 -3.54 15.92 18.21
CA PHE A 157 -4.13 14.61 18.47
C PHE A 157 -5.37 14.37 17.60
N GLY A 158 -5.56 13.11 17.20
CA GLY A 158 -6.62 12.67 16.30
C GLY A 158 -6.22 12.61 14.83
N GLU A 159 -5.17 13.34 14.41
CA GLU A 159 -4.65 13.31 13.04
C GLU A 159 -4.10 11.92 12.66
N THR A 160 -4.22 11.58 11.38
CA THR A 160 -3.52 10.44 10.77
C THR A 160 -2.19 10.93 10.18
N LEU A 161 -1.11 10.28 10.60
CA LEU A 161 0.27 10.64 10.25
C LEU A 161 0.99 9.44 9.65
N LEU A 162 2.08 9.73 8.95
CA LEU A 162 3.00 8.78 8.37
C LEU A 162 4.39 8.99 8.98
N ALA A 163 4.96 7.92 9.52
CA ALA A 163 6.32 7.86 10.00
C ALA A 163 7.20 7.15 8.97
N GLU A 164 8.34 7.75 8.62
CA GLU A 164 9.26 7.24 7.59
C GLU A 164 10.71 7.27 8.06
N TYR A 165 11.43 6.20 7.78
CA TYR A 165 12.87 6.12 7.97
C TYR A 165 13.52 5.54 6.72
N ARG A 166 14.50 6.27 6.19
CA ARG A 166 15.31 5.87 5.04
C ARG A 166 16.76 5.70 5.48
N ARG A 167 17.39 4.60 5.08
CA ARG A 167 18.83 4.36 5.24
C ARG A 167 19.44 4.15 3.86
N ASN A 168 20.54 4.84 3.57
CA ASN A 168 21.22 4.75 2.26
C ASN A 168 20.24 4.92 1.08
N ARG A 169 19.29 5.87 1.23
CA ARG A 169 18.21 6.18 0.26
C ARG A 169 17.17 5.07 0.04
N ARG A 170 17.27 3.95 0.75
CA ARG A 170 16.26 2.89 0.75
C ARG A 170 15.27 3.14 1.87
N MET A 171 14.00 2.86 1.61
CA MET A 171 12.95 2.94 2.63
C MET A 171 13.03 1.71 3.54
N GLU A 172 13.38 1.91 4.81
CA GLU A 172 13.53 0.83 5.80
C GLU A 172 12.29 0.69 6.67
N PHE A 173 11.59 1.80 6.92
CA PHE A 173 10.37 1.79 7.73
C PHE A 173 9.41 2.86 7.22
N ARG A 174 8.15 2.46 7.02
CA ARG A 174 7.05 3.35 6.69
C ARG A 174 5.80 2.84 7.40
N LYS A 175 5.17 3.69 8.22
CA LYS A 175 3.99 3.30 9.01
C LYS A 175 3.00 4.44 9.13
N MET A 176 1.75 4.16 8.76
CA MET A 176 0.64 5.08 8.99
C MET A 176 -0.03 4.77 10.34
N PHE A 177 -0.29 5.80 11.14
CA PHE A 177 -0.88 5.67 12.46
C PHE A 177 -1.80 6.86 12.76
N GLN A 178 -2.60 6.75 13.81
CA GLN A 178 -3.40 7.87 14.32
C GLN A 178 -2.71 8.39 15.58
N LEU A 179 -2.48 9.70 15.64
CA LEU A 179 -1.92 10.35 16.82
C LEU A 179 -2.97 10.37 17.93
N LYS A 180 -2.58 9.91 19.12
CA LYS A 180 -3.45 9.76 20.29
C LYS A 180 -2.63 9.95 21.56
N GLU A 181 -3.23 10.55 22.57
CA GLU A 181 -2.63 10.72 23.89
C GLU A 181 -2.32 9.36 24.55
N GLY A 182 -1.19 9.30 25.26
CA GLY A 182 -0.70 8.13 25.99
C GLY A 182 -0.12 7.02 25.13
N LEU A 183 -0.12 7.16 23.80
CA LEU A 183 0.34 6.11 22.88
C LEU A 183 1.74 6.40 22.32
N LYS A 184 2.36 5.33 21.81
CA LYS A 184 3.72 5.38 21.26
C LYS A 184 3.80 4.66 19.92
N ILE A 185 4.68 5.15 19.05
CA ILE A 185 5.04 4.45 17.82
C ILE A 185 6.11 3.42 18.16
N HIS A 186 5.76 2.14 18.05
CA HIS A 186 6.73 1.05 18.14
C HIS A 186 7.29 0.69 16.75
N SER A 187 8.61 0.61 16.67
CA SER A 187 9.38 0.13 15.51
C SER A 187 10.59 -0.69 15.98
N ASN A 188 11.23 -1.42 15.06
CA ASN A 188 12.50 -2.12 15.34
C ASN A 188 13.66 -1.14 15.56
N TRP A 189 13.46 0.15 15.29
CA TRP A 189 14.45 1.22 15.38
C TRP A 189 14.28 2.07 16.64
N GLY A 190 13.44 1.62 17.59
CA GLY A 190 13.11 2.32 18.82
C GLY A 190 11.68 2.85 18.85
N LEU A 191 11.39 3.63 19.89
CA LEU A 191 10.07 4.21 20.16
C LEU A 191 10.07 5.73 20.07
N ILE A 192 8.92 6.29 19.68
CA ILE A 192 8.62 7.74 19.71
C ILE A 192 7.28 7.91 20.42
N ALA A 193 7.22 8.74 21.46
CA ALA A 193 5.97 9.01 22.17
C ALA A 193 5.10 9.95 21.33
N HIS A 194 3.78 9.79 21.37
CA HIS A 194 2.88 10.67 20.60
C HIS A 194 2.91 12.10 21.13
N GLU A 195 3.19 12.28 22.41
CA GLU A 195 3.38 13.56 23.08
C GLU A 195 4.58 14.32 22.49
N ASP A 196 5.61 13.61 22.02
CA ASP A 196 6.78 14.24 21.39
C ASP A 196 6.46 14.79 19.98
N ILE A 197 5.40 14.26 19.35
CA ILE A 197 4.94 14.60 18.00
C ILE A 197 3.93 15.76 18.04
N GLU A 198 3.08 15.79 19.07
CA GLU A 198 2.07 16.83 19.24
C GLU A 198 2.69 18.23 19.33
N GLY A 199 2.01 19.22 18.77
CA GLY A 199 2.46 20.61 18.75
C GLY A 199 3.64 20.89 17.80
N ARG A 200 4.21 19.86 17.16
CA ARG A 200 5.31 20.02 16.19
C ARG A 200 4.79 20.32 14.78
N PRO A 201 5.57 21.02 13.93
CA PRO A 201 5.25 21.15 12.52
C PRO A 201 5.34 19.80 11.79
N THR A 202 4.56 19.66 10.72
CA THR A 202 4.63 18.47 9.86
C THR A 202 5.92 18.47 9.04
N GLY A 203 6.46 17.28 8.76
CA GLY A 203 7.75 17.16 8.06
C GLY A 203 8.97 17.22 8.98
N ARG A 204 8.78 17.25 10.31
CA ARG A 204 9.88 17.24 11.27
C ARG A 204 10.49 15.85 11.42
N ILE A 205 11.81 15.81 11.57
CA ILE A 205 12.55 14.61 11.96
C ILE A 205 12.57 14.52 13.48
N LEU A 206 12.12 13.40 14.02
CA LEU A 206 12.19 13.08 15.44
C LEU A 206 13.12 11.88 15.64
N HIS A 207 13.83 11.87 16.77
CA HIS A 207 14.73 10.78 17.08
C HIS A 207 14.00 9.74 17.94
N THR A 208 14.18 8.47 17.63
CA THR A 208 13.69 7.39 18.49
C THR A 208 14.47 7.32 19.79
N SER A 209 14.01 6.49 20.74
CA SER A 209 14.78 6.11 21.94
C SER A 209 16.17 5.52 21.66
N MET A 210 16.45 5.08 20.43
CA MET A 210 17.76 4.57 19.99
C MET A 210 18.57 5.62 19.19
N GLY A 211 18.08 6.85 19.10
CA GLY A 211 18.73 7.93 18.36
C GLY A 211 18.52 7.89 16.84
N ILE A 212 17.62 7.03 16.33
CA ILE A 212 17.39 6.91 14.87
C ILE A 212 16.45 8.02 14.39
N PRO A 213 16.79 8.78 13.32
CA PRO A 213 15.94 9.83 12.79
C PRO A 213 14.73 9.27 12.01
N ILE A 214 13.51 9.65 12.39
CA ILE A 214 12.26 9.31 11.72
C ILE A 214 11.55 10.59 11.29
N LEU A 215 11.24 10.70 10.00
CA LEU A 215 10.41 11.77 9.45
C LEU A 215 8.94 11.52 9.80
N ILE A 216 8.29 12.50 10.44
CA ILE A 216 6.85 12.48 10.72
C ILE A 216 6.15 13.51 9.85
N ARG A 217 5.18 13.07 9.04
CA ARG A 217 4.41 13.96 8.16
C ARG A 217 2.98 13.50 7.97
N ARG A 218 2.12 14.39 7.44
CA ARG A 218 0.76 14.03 7.02
C ARG A 218 0.82 13.23 5.71
N PRO A 219 0.03 12.15 5.56
CA PRO A 219 -0.02 11.39 4.32
C PRO A 219 -0.77 12.18 3.24
N SER A 220 -0.38 11.98 1.98
CA SER A 220 -1.23 12.32 0.83
C SER A 220 -2.44 11.37 0.77
N LEU A 221 -3.43 11.67 -0.07
CA LEU A 221 -4.56 10.73 -0.25
C LEU A 221 -4.11 9.42 -0.90
N GLU A 222 -3.20 9.50 -1.88
CA GLU A 222 -2.55 8.33 -2.47
C GLU A 222 -1.95 7.44 -1.38
N GLU A 223 -1.15 8.00 -0.48
CA GLU A 223 -0.54 7.25 0.61
C GLU A 223 -1.58 6.72 1.59
N PHE A 224 -2.58 7.53 1.94
CA PHE A 224 -3.66 7.07 2.82
C PHE A 224 -4.35 5.83 2.26
N THR A 225 -4.69 5.81 0.96
CA THR A 225 -5.33 4.65 0.34
C THR A 225 -4.45 3.41 0.30
N LEU A 226 -3.12 3.58 0.17
CA LEU A 226 -2.17 2.46 0.21
C LEU A 226 -1.99 1.86 1.61
N PHE A 227 -2.06 2.69 2.67
CA PHE A 227 -1.79 2.28 4.05
C PHE A 227 -3.04 2.08 4.92
N MET A 228 -4.23 2.47 4.47
CA MET A 228 -5.47 2.28 5.22
C MET A 228 -5.77 0.80 5.42
N LYS A 229 -6.63 0.49 6.40
CA LYS A 229 -7.10 -0.89 6.60
C LYS A 229 -7.90 -1.30 5.37
N ARG A 230 -7.66 -2.50 4.85
CA ARG A 230 -8.32 -3.00 3.65
C ARG A 230 -9.14 -4.25 3.95
N GLY A 231 -10.28 -4.37 3.29
CA GLY A 231 -11.05 -5.62 3.20
C GLY A 231 -10.63 -6.37 1.93
N PRO A 232 -11.05 -5.88 0.74
CA PRO A 232 -10.58 -6.38 -0.54
C PRO A 232 -9.34 -5.63 -1.05
N ALA A 233 -8.81 -6.08 -2.19
CA ALA A 233 -7.87 -5.29 -2.99
C ALA A 233 -8.49 -3.94 -3.39
N ILE A 234 -7.65 -2.96 -3.67
CA ILE A 234 -8.08 -1.60 -4.05
C ILE A 234 -7.71 -1.33 -5.51
N ALA A 235 -8.47 -0.46 -6.17
CA ALA A 235 -7.97 0.29 -7.31
C ALA A 235 -6.77 1.14 -6.84
N TYR A 236 -5.58 0.85 -7.38
CA TYR A 236 -4.36 1.57 -6.99
C TYR A 236 -4.42 3.02 -7.47
N PRO A 237 -3.73 3.95 -6.80
CA PRO A 237 -3.75 5.39 -7.14
C PRO A 237 -3.49 5.71 -8.62
N LYS A 238 -2.59 4.96 -9.28
CA LYS A 238 -2.33 5.09 -10.73
C LYS A 238 -3.57 4.79 -11.58
N ASP A 239 -4.33 3.76 -11.19
CA ASP A 239 -5.52 3.29 -11.90
C ASP A 239 -6.70 4.20 -11.59
N ALA A 240 -6.86 4.59 -10.31
CA ALA A 240 -7.88 5.53 -9.88
C ALA A 240 -7.74 6.89 -10.60
N SER A 241 -6.51 7.41 -10.72
CA SER A 241 -6.25 8.66 -11.45
C SER A 241 -6.60 8.56 -12.94
N ALA A 242 -6.26 7.43 -13.57
CA ALA A 242 -6.61 7.17 -14.96
C ALA A 242 -8.13 7.03 -15.15
N MET A 243 -8.83 6.34 -14.25
CA MET A 243 -10.29 6.22 -14.28
C MET A 243 -10.97 7.58 -14.10
N LEU A 244 -10.54 8.41 -13.15
CA LEU A 244 -11.04 9.79 -13.00
C LEU A 244 -10.90 10.58 -14.30
N THR A 245 -9.74 10.46 -14.95
CA THR A 245 -9.46 11.14 -16.23
C THR A 245 -10.33 10.58 -17.37
N MET A 246 -10.58 9.27 -17.41
CA MET A 246 -11.51 8.68 -18.38
C MET A 246 -12.94 9.18 -18.18
N MET A 247 -13.35 9.28 -16.93
CA MET A 247 -14.70 9.67 -16.51
C MET A 247 -14.98 11.17 -16.64
N ASP A 248 -13.93 11.98 -16.77
CA ASP A 248 -14.02 13.45 -16.81
C ASP A 248 -14.77 14.03 -15.60
N VAL A 249 -14.43 13.53 -14.40
CA VAL A 249 -15.10 13.94 -13.15
C VAL A 249 -14.66 15.34 -12.74
N THR A 250 -15.63 16.22 -12.51
CA THR A 250 -15.43 17.62 -12.15
C THR A 250 -16.26 18.03 -10.92
N GLU A 251 -15.94 19.19 -10.35
CA GLU A 251 -16.68 19.76 -9.22
C GLU A 251 -18.17 19.92 -9.56
N GLY A 252 -19.05 19.40 -8.69
CA GLY A 252 -20.49 19.44 -8.90
C GLY A 252 -21.09 18.19 -9.53
N ASP A 253 -20.28 17.26 -10.03
CA ASP A 253 -20.78 16.04 -10.64
C ASP A 253 -21.45 15.08 -9.62
N CYS A 254 -22.46 14.37 -10.11
CA CYS A 254 -23.06 13.22 -9.43
C CYS A 254 -22.48 11.93 -10.02
N VAL A 255 -21.73 11.18 -9.23
CA VAL A 255 -21.04 9.96 -9.68
C VAL A 255 -21.60 8.72 -8.98
N LEU A 256 -21.80 7.65 -9.74
CA LEU A 256 -22.08 6.32 -9.19
C LEU A 256 -20.78 5.54 -9.08
N ASP A 257 -20.50 5.01 -7.89
CA ASP A 257 -19.38 4.12 -7.59
C ASP A 257 -19.97 2.78 -7.13
N SER A 258 -19.50 1.65 -7.68
CA SER A 258 -19.95 0.33 -7.22
C SER A 258 -18.79 -0.64 -7.12
N GLY A 259 -18.78 -1.35 -6.00
CA GLY A 259 -17.57 -1.99 -5.47
C GLY A 259 -16.83 -1.04 -4.52
N SER A 260 -17.54 -0.44 -3.54
CA SER A 260 -16.90 0.47 -2.58
C SER A 260 -15.64 -0.14 -1.97
N GLY A 261 -15.65 -1.45 -1.69
CA GLY A 261 -14.49 -2.20 -1.24
C GLY A 261 -13.89 -1.64 0.05
N SER A 262 -12.71 -1.03 -0.05
CA SER A 262 -12.08 -0.34 1.10
C SER A 262 -12.29 1.18 1.12
N GLY A 263 -13.04 1.74 0.17
CA GLY A 263 -13.31 3.17 0.00
C GLY A 263 -12.20 3.95 -0.71
N ALA A 264 -11.27 3.27 -1.41
CA ALA A 264 -10.13 3.93 -2.06
C ALA A 264 -10.60 4.82 -3.22
N MET A 265 -11.29 4.24 -4.20
CA MET A 265 -11.88 4.98 -5.33
C MET A 265 -12.88 6.03 -4.84
N SER A 266 -13.73 5.68 -3.88
CA SER A 266 -14.74 6.59 -3.33
C SER A 266 -14.10 7.87 -2.74
N LEU A 267 -12.93 7.79 -2.11
CA LEU A 267 -12.19 8.97 -1.63
C LEU A 267 -11.61 9.83 -2.76
N PHE A 268 -11.14 9.21 -3.83
CA PHE A 268 -10.67 9.92 -5.02
C PHE A 268 -11.82 10.65 -5.73
N LEU A 269 -12.96 9.97 -5.90
CA LEU A 269 -14.19 10.57 -6.44
C LEU A 269 -14.70 11.69 -5.55
N SER A 270 -14.74 11.47 -4.23
CA SER A 270 -15.09 12.49 -3.23
C SER A 270 -14.27 13.77 -3.38
N ARG A 271 -12.96 13.65 -3.66
CA ARG A 271 -12.13 14.83 -3.94
C ARG A 271 -12.52 15.52 -5.24
N ALA A 272 -12.75 14.74 -6.30
CA ALA A 272 -12.97 15.26 -7.65
C ALA A 272 -14.30 15.99 -7.79
N VAL A 273 -15.38 15.46 -7.21
CA VAL A 273 -16.72 16.09 -7.24
C VAL A 273 -16.85 17.27 -6.28
N GLY A 274 -15.95 17.32 -5.29
CA GLY A 274 -15.84 18.33 -4.24
C GLY A 274 -17.13 18.73 -3.54
N CYS A 275 -17.24 19.98 -3.11
CA CYS A 275 -18.28 20.40 -2.15
C CYS A 275 -19.68 20.49 -2.76
N LYS A 276 -19.79 20.69 -4.08
CA LYS A 276 -21.08 20.82 -4.78
C LYS A 276 -21.58 19.51 -5.39
N GLY A 277 -20.70 18.52 -5.55
CA GLY A 277 -21.04 17.25 -6.15
C GLY A 277 -21.35 16.15 -5.13
N SER A 278 -21.63 14.96 -5.63
CA SER A 278 -21.93 13.80 -4.78
C SER A 278 -21.50 12.48 -5.40
N VAL A 279 -21.19 11.51 -4.55
CA VAL A 279 -20.86 10.13 -4.92
C VAL A 279 -21.85 9.20 -4.24
N LEU A 280 -22.60 8.42 -5.01
CA LEU A 280 -23.35 7.28 -4.49
C LEU A 280 -22.45 6.04 -4.61
N SER A 281 -21.98 5.50 -3.48
CA SER A 281 -21.09 4.33 -3.46
C SER A 281 -21.83 3.10 -2.96
N MET A 282 -21.95 2.07 -3.79
CA MET A 282 -22.68 0.84 -3.50
C MET A 282 -21.75 -0.34 -3.25
N GLU A 283 -22.05 -1.12 -2.22
CA GLU A 283 -21.30 -2.33 -1.87
C GLU A 283 -22.25 -3.43 -1.38
N ILE A 284 -22.13 -4.62 -1.94
CA ILE A 284 -22.98 -5.77 -1.64
C ILE A 284 -22.56 -6.47 -0.34
N ARG A 285 -21.27 -6.39 0.01
CA ARG A 285 -20.73 -7.04 1.21
C ARG A 285 -20.70 -6.11 2.40
N GLU A 286 -21.43 -6.47 3.45
CA GLU A 286 -21.54 -5.65 4.67
C GLU A 286 -20.19 -5.34 5.33
N ASP A 287 -19.27 -6.30 5.37
CA ASP A 287 -17.93 -6.11 5.96
C ASP A 287 -17.10 -5.07 5.21
N HIS A 288 -17.16 -5.08 3.88
CA HIS A 288 -16.52 -4.10 3.01
C HIS A 288 -17.20 -2.74 3.09
N HIS A 289 -18.54 -2.70 3.09
CA HIS A 289 -19.30 -1.46 3.26
C HIS A 289 -18.91 -0.75 4.56
N ARG A 290 -18.90 -1.48 5.69
CA ARG A 290 -18.46 -0.95 7.00
C ARG A 290 -17.00 -0.47 6.94
N ARG A 291 -16.12 -1.18 6.23
CA ARG A 291 -14.72 -0.79 6.07
C ARG A 291 -14.57 0.52 5.30
N ALA A 292 -15.26 0.66 4.17
CA ALA A 292 -15.24 1.85 3.34
C ALA A 292 -15.72 3.09 4.11
N VAL A 293 -16.84 2.98 4.82
CA VAL A 293 -17.39 4.05 5.67
C VAL A 293 -16.38 4.47 6.75
N LEU A 294 -15.75 3.51 7.44
CA LEU A 294 -14.78 3.81 8.48
C LEU A 294 -13.52 4.50 7.94
N ASN A 295 -13.02 4.06 6.78
CA ASN A 295 -11.85 4.68 6.15
C ASN A 295 -12.17 6.11 5.67
N TYR A 296 -13.35 6.31 5.08
CA TYR A 296 -13.84 7.63 4.70
C TYR A 296 -13.94 8.57 5.91
N GLN A 297 -14.60 8.14 6.98
CA GLN A 297 -14.69 8.91 8.22
C GLN A 297 -13.31 9.22 8.81
N ARG A 298 -12.38 8.26 8.80
CA ARG A 298 -11.01 8.47 9.31
C ARG A 298 -10.28 9.55 8.51
N TRP A 299 -10.37 9.52 7.18
CA TRP A 299 -9.79 10.56 6.33
C TRP A 299 -10.40 11.93 6.65
N ARG A 300 -11.73 12.02 6.72
CA ARG A 300 -12.45 13.28 7.00
C ARG A 300 -12.14 13.87 8.35
N SER A 301 -12.12 13.05 9.41
CA SER A 301 -11.77 13.49 10.76
C SER A 301 -10.34 14.02 10.81
N SER A 302 -9.39 13.32 10.19
CA SER A 302 -8.00 13.78 10.11
C SER A 302 -7.85 15.07 9.30
N TRP A 303 -8.58 15.20 8.18
CA TRP A 303 -8.54 16.39 7.33
C TRP A 303 -9.07 17.63 8.05
N SER A 304 -10.18 17.47 8.77
CA SER A 304 -10.83 18.57 9.50
C SER A 304 -9.91 19.18 10.55
N ILE A 305 -9.10 18.35 11.23
CA ILE A 305 -8.10 18.81 12.21
C ILE A 305 -6.97 19.56 11.50
N ARG A 306 -6.46 19.01 10.39
CA ARG A 306 -5.35 19.58 9.61
C ARG A 306 -5.65 20.97 9.06
N GLN A 307 -6.78 21.14 8.35
CA GLN A 307 -7.05 22.36 7.57
C GLN A 307 -7.93 23.36 8.33
N GLY A 308 -8.68 22.91 9.34
CA GLY A 308 -9.78 23.70 9.95
C GLY A 308 -11.04 23.75 9.09
N GLU A 309 -10.96 23.38 7.83
CA GLU A 309 -12.11 23.14 6.96
C GLU A 309 -12.44 21.66 6.91
N LYS A 310 -13.74 21.34 6.95
CA LYS A 310 -14.20 19.97 6.88
C LYS A 310 -14.06 19.46 5.45
N TRP A 311 -13.58 18.22 5.31
CA TRP A 311 -13.70 17.51 4.05
C TRP A 311 -15.21 17.36 3.71
N PRO A 312 -15.63 17.62 2.46
CA PRO A 312 -17.03 17.61 2.08
C PRO A 312 -17.69 16.26 2.42
N ASP A 313 -18.92 16.31 2.96
CA ASP A 313 -19.68 15.08 3.21
C ASP A 313 -20.44 14.62 1.97
N ASN A 314 -19.71 14.26 0.94
CA ASN A 314 -20.27 14.08 -0.40
C ASN A 314 -20.32 12.62 -0.85
N VAL A 315 -20.00 11.65 0.01
CA VAL A 315 -20.11 10.21 -0.30
C VAL A 315 -21.24 9.59 0.50
N HIS A 316 -22.24 9.06 -0.22
CA HIS A 316 -23.32 8.27 0.33
C HIS A 316 -23.03 6.79 0.11
N PHE A 317 -22.61 6.10 1.16
CA PHE A 317 -22.44 4.65 1.12
C PHE A 317 -23.77 3.94 1.29
N TYR A 318 -24.07 3.00 0.39
CA TYR A 318 -25.26 2.17 0.44
C TYR A 318 -24.88 0.69 0.42
N HIS A 319 -25.34 -0.05 1.41
CA HIS A 319 -25.20 -1.50 1.44
C HIS A 319 -26.31 -2.15 0.62
N GLY A 320 -25.95 -2.76 -0.50
CA GLY A 320 -26.89 -3.46 -1.36
C GLY A 320 -26.30 -3.83 -2.71
N ASP A 321 -27.02 -4.68 -3.44
CA ASP A 321 -26.64 -5.13 -4.76
C ASP A 321 -27.06 -4.11 -5.83
N LEU A 322 -26.08 -3.63 -6.61
CA LEU A 322 -26.32 -2.70 -7.72
C LEU A 322 -27.27 -3.29 -8.78
N ILE A 323 -27.24 -4.61 -9.01
CA ILE A 323 -28.07 -5.26 -10.03
C ILE A 323 -29.56 -5.10 -9.72
N SER A 324 -29.93 -5.04 -8.43
CA SER A 324 -31.31 -4.88 -7.98
C SER A 324 -31.65 -3.46 -7.50
N ALA A 325 -30.76 -2.48 -7.72
CA ALA A 325 -30.87 -1.14 -7.17
C ALA A 325 -31.78 -0.17 -7.95
N GLY A 326 -32.58 -0.63 -8.91
CA GLY A 326 -33.37 0.24 -9.79
C GLY A 326 -34.28 1.24 -9.04
N SER A 327 -34.88 0.83 -7.91
CA SER A 327 -35.69 1.74 -7.08
C SER A 327 -34.86 2.81 -6.37
N LEU A 328 -33.64 2.47 -5.93
CA LEU A 328 -32.70 3.39 -5.29
C LEU A 328 -32.15 4.43 -6.28
N LEU A 329 -31.89 3.99 -7.52
CA LEU A 329 -31.38 4.84 -8.60
C LEU A 329 -32.49 5.68 -9.25
N SER A 330 -33.76 5.33 -9.05
CA SER A 330 -34.90 6.06 -9.60
C SER A 330 -34.87 7.56 -9.25
N GLY A 331 -35.09 8.40 -10.25
CA GLY A 331 -35.03 9.86 -10.12
C GLY A 331 -33.61 10.45 -10.03
N ARG A 332 -32.56 9.62 -10.11
CA ARG A 332 -31.16 10.07 -10.15
C ARG A 332 -30.60 10.04 -11.57
N GLY A 333 -29.76 11.02 -11.86
CA GLY A 333 -28.92 11.09 -13.05
C GLY A 333 -27.45 11.16 -12.65
N PHE A 334 -26.58 10.43 -13.36
CA PHE A 334 -25.15 10.37 -13.09
C PHE A 334 -24.35 10.95 -14.25
N ASN A 335 -23.41 11.83 -13.92
CA ASN A 335 -22.44 12.42 -14.84
C ASN A 335 -21.39 11.40 -15.28
N SER A 336 -21.08 10.44 -14.42
CA SER A 336 -20.21 9.30 -14.74
C SER A 336 -20.44 8.13 -13.78
N VAL A 337 -19.95 6.96 -14.15
CA VAL A 337 -20.04 5.73 -13.34
C VAL A 337 -18.66 5.07 -13.25
N ALA A 338 -18.28 4.60 -12.08
CA ALA A 338 -17.16 3.70 -11.85
C ALA A 338 -17.66 2.32 -11.38
N LEU A 339 -17.25 1.25 -12.05
CA LEU A 339 -17.56 -0.14 -11.68
C LEU A 339 -16.28 -0.92 -11.38
N ASP A 340 -16.13 -1.38 -10.14
CA ASP A 340 -15.06 -2.30 -9.70
C ASP A 340 -15.71 -3.53 -9.03
N MET A 341 -16.31 -4.38 -9.87
CA MET A 341 -17.05 -5.57 -9.44
C MET A 341 -16.77 -6.75 -10.36
N ILE A 342 -17.08 -7.97 -9.89
CA ILE A 342 -16.73 -9.21 -10.59
C ILE A 342 -17.44 -9.32 -11.95
N ASN A 343 -18.75 -9.01 -11.99
CA ASN A 343 -19.61 -9.18 -13.16
C ASN A 343 -20.27 -7.85 -13.55
N PRO A 344 -19.51 -6.86 -14.07
CA PRO A 344 -20.03 -5.52 -14.36
C PRO A 344 -21.12 -5.53 -15.45
N HIS A 345 -21.05 -6.46 -16.41
CA HIS A 345 -22.02 -6.58 -17.49
C HIS A 345 -23.45 -6.83 -17.01
N LEU A 346 -23.62 -7.50 -15.86
CA LEU A 346 -24.94 -7.75 -15.26
C LEU A 346 -25.53 -6.50 -14.63
N ALA A 347 -24.70 -5.54 -14.21
CA ALA A 347 -25.15 -4.29 -13.62
C ALA A 347 -25.48 -3.21 -14.66
N LEU A 348 -24.94 -3.31 -15.88
CA LEU A 348 -25.15 -2.30 -16.93
C LEU A 348 -26.64 -2.02 -17.23
N PRO A 349 -27.56 -3.01 -17.32
CA PRO A 349 -28.98 -2.73 -17.55
C PRO A 349 -29.62 -1.88 -16.45
N ALA A 350 -29.18 -2.05 -15.20
CA ALA A 350 -29.68 -1.26 -14.06
C ALA A 350 -29.09 0.16 -14.05
N VAL A 351 -27.84 0.34 -14.50
CA VAL A 351 -27.12 1.61 -14.44
C VAL A 351 -27.40 2.53 -15.64
N VAL A 352 -27.42 1.98 -16.85
CA VAL A 352 -27.48 2.74 -18.10
C VAL A 352 -28.69 3.69 -18.20
N PRO A 353 -29.89 3.34 -17.69
CA PRO A 353 -31.02 4.28 -17.66
C PRO A 353 -30.74 5.58 -16.90
N HIS A 354 -29.86 5.53 -15.88
CA HIS A 354 -29.53 6.65 -14.99
C HIS A 354 -28.24 7.39 -15.38
N LEU A 355 -27.45 6.85 -16.30
CA LEU A 355 -26.27 7.54 -16.83
C LEU A 355 -26.69 8.61 -17.85
N HIS A 356 -26.17 9.84 -17.77
CA HIS A 356 -26.48 10.87 -18.76
C HIS A 356 -26.01 10.46 -20.17
N SER A 357 -26.70 10.94 -21.20
CA SER A 357 -26.28 10.72 -22.59
C SER A 357 -24.93 11.39 -22.85
N GLY A 358 -24.02 10.69 -23.52
CA GLY A 358 -22.64 11.14 -23.72
C GLY A 358 -21.72 10.88 -22.53
N SER A 359 -22.23 10.50 -21.35
CA SER A 359 -21.41 10.24 -20.17
C SER A 359 -20.68 8.90 -20.21
N VAL A 360 -19.66 8.79 -19.36
CA VAL A 360 -18.73 7.66 -19.30
C VAL A 360 -19.06 6.72 -18.14
N CYS A 361 -19.02 5.42 -18.43
CA CYS A 361 -18.92 4.34 -17.46
C CYS A 361 -17.51 3.74 -17.57
N ALA A 362 -16.68 3.94 -16.55
CA ALA A 362 -15.35 3.34 -16.44
C ALA A 362 -15.44 2.04 -15.64
N VAL A 363 -14.86 0.97 -16.18
CA VAL A 363 -14.90 -0.37 -15.57
C VAL A 363 -13.48 -0.85 -15.28
N TYR A 364 -13.24 -1.28 -14.05
CA TYR A 364 -11.99 -1.87 -13.59
C TYR A 364 -12.10 -3.39 -13.62
N GLN A 365 -11.20 -4.09 -14.34
CA GLN A 365 -11.19 -5.56 -14.41
C GLN A 365 -9.77 -6.13 -14.32
N ALA A 366 -9.55 -7.04 -13.37
CA ALA A 366 -8.23 -7.64 -13.16
C ALA A 366 -7.78 -8.54 -14.32
N ASN A 367 -8.72 -9.28 -14.92
CA ASN A 367 -8.42 -10.28 -15.95
C ASN A 367 -8.99 -9.88 -17.31
N ILE A 368 -8.24 -10.18 -18.38
CA ILE A 368 -8.68 -9.89 -19.75
C ILE A 368 -9.93 -10.70 -20.14
N THR A 369 -10.11 -11.89 -19.57
CA THR A 369 -11.32 -12.71 -19.78
C THR A 369 -12.57 -12.02 -19.26
N GLN A 370 -12.49 -11.30 -18.13
CA GLN A 370 -13.63 -10.52 -17.63
C GLN A 370 -13.95 -9.33 -18.53
N VAL A 371 -12.95 -8.77 -19.22
CA VAL A 371 -13.17 -7.74 -20.25
C VAL A 371 -13.87 -8.36 -21.46
N ILE A 372 -13.51 -9.58 -21.86
CA ILE A 372 -14.22 -10.31 -22.93
C ILE A 372 -15.68 -10.53 -22.52
N ASP A 373 -15.95 -10.99 -21.30
CA ASP A 373 -17.31 -11.18 -20.78
C ASP A 373 -18.08 -9.86 -20.73
N LEU A 374 -17.42 -8.74 -20.38
CA LEU A 374 -18.01 -7.40 -20.42
C LEU A 374 -18.45 -7.01 -21.84
N MET A 375 -17.57 -7.23 -22.83
CA MET A 375 -17.85 -6.91 -24.23
C MET A 375 -18.97 -7.80 -24.81
N GLU A 376 -18.97 -9.09 -24.45
CA GLU A 376 -20.03 -10.02 -24.86
C GLU A 376 -21.38 -9.66 -24.23
N GLY A 377 -21.38 -9.31 -22.94
CA GLY A 377 -22.57 -8.80 -22.25
C GLY A 377 -23.12 -7.54 -22.90
N LEU A 378 -22.25 -6.61 -23.32
CA LEU A 378 -22.66 -5.42 -24.06
C LEU A 378 -23.28 -5.76 -25.43
N ARG A 379 -22.67 -6.69 -26.17
CA ARG A 379 -23.18 -7.15 -27.47
C ARG A 379 -24.57 -7.78 -27.34
N CYS A 380 -24.78 -8.62 -26.32
CA CYS A 380 -26.03 -9.35 -26.09
C CYS A 380 -27.15 -8.48 -25.51
N SER A 381 -26.82 -7.49 -24.67
CA SER A 381 -27.82 -6.63 -24.01
C SER A 381 -28.33 -5.47 -24.88
N ALA A 382 -27.72 -5.24 -26.05
CA ALA A 382 -28.06 -4.17 -27.00
C ALA A 382 -28.11 -2.76 -26.38
N LEU A 383 -27.45 -2.55 -25.23
CA LEU A 383 -27.42 -1.28 -24.53
C LEU A 383 -26.78 -0.18 -25.39
N PRO A 384 -27.19 1.09 -25.23
CA PRO A 384 -26.63 2.22 -25.96
C PRO A 384 -25.26 2.63 -25.39
N LEU A 385 -24.32 1.70 -25.31
CA LEU A 385 -22.94 1.94 -24.88
C LEU A 385 -21.98 1.55 -26.01
N VAL A 386 -20.91 2.32 -26.17
CA VAL A 386 -19.79 2.01 -27.07
C VAL A 386 -18.52 1.93 -26.24
N CYS A 387 -17.69 0.93 -26.49
CA CYS A 387 -16.36 0.83 -25.90
C CYS A 387 -15.40 1.74 -26.67
N GLU A 388 -14.93 2.82 -26.04
CA GLU A 388 -13.97 3.75 -26.65
C GLU A 388 -12.54 3.26 -26.54
N ARG A 389 -12.21 2.62 -25.42
CA ARG A 389 -10.82 2.25 -25.10
C ARG A 389 -10.76 1.18 -24.02
N ILE A 390 -9.74 0.33 -24.12
CA ILE A 390 -9.29 -0.57 -23.05
C ILE A 390 -7.80 -0.30 -22.86
N ILE A 391 -7.36 0.05 -21.65
CA ILE A 391 -5.93 0.31 -21.37
C ILE A 391 -5.46 -0.43 -20.12
N GLU A 392 -4.15 -0.57 -20.02
CA GLU A 392 -3.43 -0.83 -18.78
C GLU A 392 -2.53 0.37 -18.49
N VAL A 393 -2.38 0.74 -17.21
CA VAL A 393 -1.54 1.87 -16.80
C VAL A 393 -0.31 1.34 -16.07
N GLN A 394 0.88 1.65 -16.59
CA GLN A 394 2.15 1.22 -16.00
C GLN A 394 2.93 2.41 -15.46
N TYR A 395 3.33 2.34 -14.20
CA TYR A 395 4.28 3.26 -13.59
C TYR A 395 5.62 2.56 -13.44
N ARG A 396 6.70 3.26 -13.79
CA ARG A 396 8.06 2.75 -13.68
C ARG A 396 8.88 3.65 -12.77
N ASP A 397 9.27 3.14 -11.61
CA ASP A 397 10.10 3.88 -10.66
C ASP A 397 11.54 3.95 -11.15
N TRP A 398 12.20 5.08 -10.94
CA TRP A 398 13.61 5.29 -11.28
C TRP A 398 14.44 5.60 -10.04
N LEU A 399 15.63 5.00 -10.00
CA LEU A 399 16.70 5.33 -9.08
C LEU A 399 17.65 6.31 -9.76
N VAL A 400 17.77 7.49 -9.18
CA VAL A 400 18.71 8.53 -9.62
C VAL A 400 19.65 8.84 -8.46
N SER A 401 20.96 8.67 -8.68
CA SER A 401 21.98 8.90 -7.65
C SER A 401 23.26 9.47 -8.24
N PRO A 402 24.01 10.30 -7.49
CA PRO A 402 25.37 10.66 -7.86
C PRO A 402 26.20 9.42 -8.15
N SER A 403 27.07 9.53 -9.13
CA SER A 403 28.00 8.49 -9.52
C SER A 403 29.12 8.41 -8.49
N LEU A 404 29.25 7.25 -7.85
CA LEU A 404 30.25 6.98 -6.82
C LEU A 404 31.33 6.04 -7.36
N LYS A 405 32.58 6.31 -6.98
CA LYS A 405 33.70 5.38 -7.12
C LYS A 405 33.61 4.27 -6.07
N LYS A 406 34.44 3.23 -6.22
CA LYS A 406 34.49 2.09 -5.27
C LYS A 406 34.89 2.52 -3.85
N ASP A 407 35.60 3.63 -3.71
CA ASP A 407 36.02 4.22 -2.44
C ASP A 407 34.95 5.12 -1.78
N GLY A 408 33.79 5.29 -2.43
CA GLY A 408 32.71 6.16 -1.93
C GLY A 408 32.85 7.64 -2.31
N THR A 409 33.91 8.04 -3.02
CA THR A 409 34.06 9.41 -3.54
C THR A 409 33.24 9.62 -4.81
N PHE A 410 32.86 10.85 -5.10
CA PHE A 410 32.11 11.17 -6.31
C PHE A 410 33.00 11.09 -7.56
N ASN A 411 32.42 10.64 -8.68
CA ASN A 411 33.02 10.84 -9.99
C ASN A 411 32.95 12.33 -10.38
N ARG A 412 33.86 12.76 -11.26
CA ARG A 412 33.85 14.12 -11.82
C ARG A 412 33.47 14.06 -13.30
N ARG A 413 32.61 14.96 -13.74
CA ARG A 413 32.24 15.11 -15.14
C ARG A 413 33.50 15.47 -15.91
N LYS A 414 33.86 14.65 -16.90
CA LYS A 414 34.89 14.99 -17.89
C LYS A 414 34.19 15.66 -19.06
N ALA A 415 34.76 16.75 -19.58
CA ALA A 415 34.35 17.26 -20.88
C ALA A 415 34.50 16.12 -21.91
N PRO A 416 33.64 16.06 -22.95
CA PRO A 416 33.92 15.22 -24.10
C PRO A 416 35.34 15.57 -24.58
N CYS A 417 36.25 14.61 -24.67
CA CYS A 417 37.52 14.88 -25.34
C CYS A 417 37.18 15.30 -26.77
N GLY A 418 37.49 16.55 -27.12
CA GLY A 418 37.54 16.94 -28.52
C GLY A 418 38.59 16.09 -29.21
N ASP A 419 38.25 15.52 -30.36
CA ASP A 419 39.27 15.05 -31.28
C ASP A 419 40.21 16.22 -31.58
N ASP A 420 41.52 15.92 -31.61
CA ASP A 420 42.62 16.86 -31.67
C ASP A 420 42.37 18.04 -32.63
N ASP A 421 42.27 19.25 -32.09
CA ASP A 421 42.70 20.46 -32.79
C ASP A 421 43.23 21.48 -31.79
N GLU A 422 44.52 21.79 -31.95
CA GLU A 422 45.27 22.78 -31.19
C GLU A 422 44.58 24.15 -31.29
N SER A 423 43.85 24.53 -30.25
CA SER A 423 43.48 25.93 -30.01
C SER A 423 43.61 26.23 -28.52
N GLU A 424 44.44 27.23 -28.25
CA GLU A 424 44.83 27.66 -26.90
C GLU A 424 43.63 27.95 -25.99
N PRO A 425 43.78 27.76 -24.67
CA PRO A 425 42.67 27.98 -23.73
C PRO A 425 42.39 29.48 -23.65
N SER A 426 41.20 29.90 -24.09
CA SER A 426 40.65 31.18 -23.67
C SER A 426 40.33 31.10 -22.18
N GLU A 427 41.13 31.78 -21.36
CA GLU A 427 40.74 32.23 -20.04
C GLU A 427 39.42 33.03 -20.18
N ASP A 428 38.53 32.87 -19.21
CA ASP A 428 37.23 33.57 -19.11
C ASP A 428 36.06 32.95 -19.89
N THR A 429 35.70 31.74 -19.52
CA THR A 429 34.27 31.43 -19.37
C THR A 429 34.12 30.67 -18.06
N GLU A 430 33.96 31.42 -16.96
CA GLU A 430 33.31 30.87 -15.77
C GLU A 430 31.91 30.44 -16.22
N ASP A 431 31.79 29.19 -16.68
CA ASP A 431 30.52 28.54 -16.94
C ASP A 431 29.79 28.54 -15.60
N LEU A 432 28.95 29.55 -15.40
CA LEU A 432 27.99 29.69 -14.32
C LEU A 432 26.96 28.55 -14.45
N THR A 433 27.41 27.32 -14.24
CA THR A 433 26.56 26.17 -14.06
C THR A 433 26.12 26.21 -12.60
N PRO A 434 24.82 26.38 -12.31
CA PRO A 434 24.35 26.49 -10.93
C PRO A 434 24.49 25.19 -10.11
N PHE A 435 25.17 24.16 -10.65
CA PHE A 435 25.21 22.80 -10.14
C PHE A 435 26.61 22.19 -10.28
N GLY A 436 27.03 21.37 -9.31
CA GLY A 436 28.40 20.84 -9.25
C GLY A 436 28.75 19.76 -10.29
N ASP A 437 30.05 19.44 -10.36
CA ASP A 437 30.68 18.55 -11.35
C ASP A 437 30.32 17.05 -11.27
N VAL A 438 29.44 16.64 -10.35
CA VAL A 438 29.21 15.22 -10.08
C VAL A 438 28.23 14.64 -11.10
N PRO A 439 28.61 13.64 -11.92
CA PRO A 439 27.68 12.99 -12.82
C PRO A 439 26.71 12.11 -12.03
N TYR A 440 25.50 11.92 -12.56
CA TYR A 440 24.47 11.07 -11.96
C TYR A 440 24.26 9.80 -12.78
N ILE A 441 23.92 8.71 -12.10
CA ILE A 441 23.46 7.47 -12.69
C ILE A 441 21.95 7.41 -12.52
N ALA A 442 21.24 7.23 -13.62
CA ALA A 442 19.80 7.01 -13.65
C ALA A 442 19.49 5.62 -14.19
N ARG A 443 18.71 4.83 -13.46
CA ARG A 443 18.24 3.52 -13.90
C ARG A 443 16.87 3.19 -13.31
N PRO A 444 16.06 2.34 -13.96
CA PRO A 444 14.84 1.82 -13.34
C PRO A 444 15.13 1.15 -11.99
N HIS A 445 14.22 1.35 -11.03
CA HIS A 445 14.24 0.62 -9.76
C HIS A 445 14.14 -0.89 -10.04
N PRO A 446 14.90 -1.75 -9.33
CA PRO A 446 14.89 -3.20 -9.59
C PRO A 446 13.54 -3.85 -9.29
N GLU A 447 12.80 -3.30 -8.32
CA GLU A 447 11.43 -3.71 -8.02
C GLU A 447 10.47 -2.74 -8.70
N GLN A 448 9.52 -3.28 -9.46
CA GLN A 448 8.49 -2.53 -10.17
C GLN A 448 7.12 -3.11 -9.83
N THR A 449 6.10 -2.26 -9.87
CA THR A 449 4.72 -2.73 -9.65
C THR A 449 4.27 -3.51 -10.88
N SER A 450 3.71 -4.71 -10.65
CA SER A 450 3.17 -5.57 -11.70
C SER A 450 1.79 -5.08 -12.19
N HIS A 451 1.20 -5.86 -13.10
CA HIS A 451 -0.20 -5.69 -13.53
C HIS A 451 -1.15 -5.54 -12.33
N THR A 452 -2.14 -4.67 -12.50
CA THR A 452 -3.23 -4.46 -11.53
C THR A 452 -4.58 -4.74 -12.18
N ALA A 453 -4.90 -4.06 -13.28
CA ALA A 453 -6.13 -4.25 -14.04
C ALA A 453 -6.09 -3.61 -15.42
N PHE A 454 -7.05 -4.05 -16.24
CA PHE A 454 -7.51 -3.37 -17.43
C PHE A 454 -8.61 -2.37 -17.06
N LEU A 455 -8.51 -1.17 -17.62
CA LEU A 455 -9.47 -0.09 -17.47
C LEU A 455 -10.24 0.08 -18.77
N VAL A 456 -11.55 -0.15 -18.73
CA VAL A 456 -12.43 -0.09 -19.90
C VAL A 456 -13.25 1.19 -19.84
N LYS A 457 -13.22 1.97 -20.92
CA LYS A 457 -13.99 3.20 -21.07
C LYS A 457 -15.19 2.97 -21.97
N LEU A 458 -16.39 2.96 -21.38
CA LEU A 458 -17.65 2.85 -22.11
C LEU A 458 -18.32 4.23 -22.15
N ARG A 459 -18.80 4.68 -23.32
CA ARG A 459 -19.58 5.90 -23.46
C ARG A 459 -21.03 5.59 -23.79
N LYS A 460 -21.97 6.23 -23.09
CA LYS A 460 -23.39 6.19 -23.45
C LYS A 460 -23.65 7.03 -24.70
N ILE A 461 -24.23 6.41 -25.71
CA ILE A 461 -24.65 7.07 -26.95
C ILE A 461 -26.17 7.28 -26.95
N LEU A 462 -26.64 8.20 -27.79
CA LEU A 462 -28.05 8.25 -28.16
C LEU A 462 -28.22 7.28 -29.34
N LYS A 463 -29.18 6.37 -29.24
CA LYS A 463 -29.61 5.51 -30.34
C LYS A 463 -30.85 6.10 -31.00
#